data_AF-A0A847EJ28-F1
#
_entry.id   AF-A0A847EJ28-F1
#
_cell.length_a   1.000
_cell.length_b   1.000
_cell.length_c   1.000
_cell.angle_alpha   90.00
_cell.angle_beta   90.00
_cell.angle_gamma   90.00
#
_symmetry.space_group_name_H-M   'P 1'
#
loop_
_entity.id
_entity.type
_entity.pdbx_description
1 polymer ?
#
loop_
_entity_poly.entity_id
_entity_poly.type
_entity_poly.pdbx_seq_one_letter_code
_entity_poly.pdbx_strand_id
1 'polypeptide(L)'
;MTESEARSRCWFFDSKGLVIKSRQDLPAHKLPYAHEHEPVHDLLSAVASLRPTMIVGAAAQPKAFNRQVIEVMSQMNERPIIFAMSNPTSKSECTAEEAYTWSLGKAVFASGSPFSPVTIDGITHVPGQCNNAYLFPGIGLGVIACAARSVTDEMIFSAAKALADETSGNDIGQGRVFPPLTRIREVSAAIAEAVAETAWEQGMATAPKPADVKVFIREHMYEPEYKNYV
;
A
#
# COMPACT_ATOMS: atom_id res chain seq x y z
N MET A 1 1.80 -11.66 -17.62
CA MET A 1 0.39 -11.77 -17.20
C MET A 1 -0.40 -10.72 -17.96
N THR A 2 -1.49 -11.12 -18.60
CA THR A 2 -2.38 -10.19 -19.30
C THR A 2 -3.20 -9.38 -18.30
N GLU A 3 -3.80 -8.27 -18.73
CA GLU A 3 -4.67 -7.46 -17.85
C GLU A 3 -5.88 -8.27 -17.35
N SER A 4 -6.47 -9.11 -18.20
CA SER A 4 -7.59 -9.98 -17.84
C SER A 4 -7.21 -10.98 -16.75
N GLU A 5 -6.05 -11.63 -16.88
CA GLU A 5 -5.51 -12.55 -15.87
C GLU A 5 -5.19 -11.84 -14.54
N ALA A 6 -4.78 -10.57 -14.59
CA ALA A 6 -4.56 -9.78 -13.38
C ALA A 6 -5.90 -9.46 -12.70
N ARG A 7 -6.90 -9.00 -13.46
CA ARG A 7 -8.24 -8.69 -12.96
C ARG A 7 -8.92 -9.90 -12.33
N SER A 8 -8.75 -11.10 -12.90
CA SER A 8 -9.35 -12.33 -12.37
C SER A 8 -8.80 -12.74 -10.99
N ARG A 9 -7.69 -12.14 -10.54
CA ARG A 9 -7.11 -12.34 -9.20
C ARG A 9 -7.58 -11.31 -8.19
N CYS A 10 -8.30 -10.27 -8.62
CA CYS A 10 -8.78 -9.19 -7.78
C CYS A 10 -10.29 -9.30 -7.56
N TRP A 11 -10.70 -9.42 -6.30
CA TRP A 11 -12.09 -9.49 -5.88
C TRP A 11 -12.45 -8.31 -4.99
N PHE A 12 -13.68 -7.82 -5.13
CA PHE A 12 -14.16 -6.66 -4.36
C PHE A 12 -15.42 -7.03 -3.58
N PHE A 13 -15.56 -6.45 -2.40
CA PHE A 13 -16.70 -6.61 -1.52
C PHE A 13 -17.18 -5.22 -1.10
N ASP A 14 -18.49 -4.97 -1.18
CA ASP A 14 -19.09 -3.70 -0.79
C ASP A 14 -20.28 -3.90 0.18
N SER A 15 -21.02 -2.83 0.46
CA SER A 15 -22.16 -2.86 1.38
C SER A 15 -23.29 -3.81 0.96
N LYS A 16 -23.29 -4.33 -0.27
CA LYS A 16 -24.27 -5.29 -0.78
C LYS A 16 -23.70 -6.71 -0.93
N GLY A 17 -22.44 -6.92 -0.53
CA GLY A 17 -21.74 -8.19 -0.61
C GLY A 17 -20.67 -8.24 -1.69
N LEU A 18 -20.36 -9.45 -2.15
CA LEU A 18 -19.35 -9.69 -3.19
C LEU A 18 -19.75 -9.02 -4.51
N VAL A 19 -18.78 -8.45 -5.20
CA VAL A 19 -18.95 -7.88 -6.55
C VAL A 19 -18.83 -9.01 -7.56
N ILE A 20 -19.96 -9.37 -8.18
CA ILE A 20 -20.09 -10.53 -9.07
C ILE A 20 -20.90 -10.16 -10.32
N LYS A 21 -20.72 -10.93 -11.40
CA LYS A 21 -21.32 -10.68 -12.72
C LYS A 21 -22.85 -10.62 -12.73
N SER A 22 -23.51 -11.35 -11.82
CA SER A 22 -24.98 -11.39 -11.72
C SER A 22 -25.59 -10.15 -11.06
N ARG A 23 -24.79 -9.28 -10.43
CA ARG A 23 -25.27 -8.02 -9.86
C ARG A 23 -25.52 -6.98 -10.94
N GLN A 24 -26.74 -6.45 -10.98
CA GLN A 24 -27.18 -5.46 -11.98
C GLN A 24 -26.92 -4.00 -11.56
N ASP A 25 -26.51 -3.78 -10.32
CA ASP A 25 -26.43 -2.46 -9.68
C ASP A 25 -25.00 -1.94 -9.52
N LEU A 26 -24.08 -2.45 -10.34
CA LEU A 26 -22.66 -2.15 -10.24
C LEU A 26 -22.30 -0.85 -10.99
N PRO A 27 -21.61 0.10 -10.35
CA PRO A 27 -21.02 1.23 -11.06
C PRO A 27 -19.92 0.76 -12.04
N ALA A 28 -19.68 1.55 -13.09
CA ALA A 28 -18.80 1.18 -14.20
C ALA A 28 -17.40 0.72 -13.77
N HIS A 29 -16.80 1.35 -12.75
CA HIS A 29 -15.47 1.01 -12.25
C HIS A 29 -15.38 -0.36 -11.55
N LYS A 30 -16.51 -0.96 -11.16
CA LYS A 30 -16.57 -2.31 -10.55
C LYS A 30 -16.76 -3.42 -11.59
N LEU A 31 -17.33 -3.10 -12.76
CA LEU A 31 -17.65 -4.08 -13.80
C LEU A 31 -16.43 -4.93 -14.24
N PRO A 32 -15.22 -4.38 -14.39
CA PRO A 32 -14.04 -5.18 -14.75
C PRO A 32 -13.65 -6.27 -13.75
N TYR A 33 -14.16 -6.20 -12.52
CA TYR A 33 -13.88 -7.12 -11.43
C TYR A 33 -15.10 -7.95 -11.00
N ALA A 34 -16.19 -7.87 -11.77
CA ALA A 34 -17.42 -8.61 -11.53
C ALA A 34 -17.29 -10.01 -12.17
N HIS A 35 -16.74 -10.95 -11.42
CA HIS A 35 -16.49 -12.32 -11.88
C HIS A 35 -17.71 -13.23 -11.68
N GLU A 36 -17.69 -14.41 -12.31
CA GLU A 36 -18.71 -15.44 -12.09
C GLU A 36 -18.51 -16.09 -10.71
N HIS A 37 -19.52 -15.96 -9.86
CA HIS A 37 -19.56 -16.56 -8.53
C HIS A 37 -21.01 -16.49 -8.00
N GLU A 38 -21.39 -17.38 -7.08
CA GLU A 38 -22.68 -17.31 -6.39
C GLU A 38 -22.78 -16.05 -5.50
N PRO A 39 -23.99 -15.52 -5.26
CA PRO A 39 -24.18 -14.41 -4.33
C PRO A 39 -23.66 -14.72 -2.93
N VAL A 40 -22.80 -13.85 -2.39
CA VAL A 40 -22.29 -13.91 -1.02
C VAL A 40 -22.41 -12.54 -0.38
N HIS A 41 -23.05 -12.50 0.80
CA HIS A 41 -23.42 -11.25 1.47
C HIS A 41 -22.61 -10.96 2.74
N ASP A 42 -21.84 -11.92 3.24
CA ASP A 42 -20.97 -11.75 4.40
C ASP A 42 -19.50 -11.98 4.03
N LEU A 43 -18.60 -11.27 4.73
CA LEU A 43 -17.18 -11.27 4.41
C LEU A 43 -16.50 -12.61 4.72
N LEU A 44 -16.95 -13.32 5.77
CA LEU A 44 -16.35 -14.58 6.18
C LEU A 44 -16.56 -15.66 5.10
N SER A 45 -17.79 -15.80 4.62
CA SER A 45 -18.14 -16.71 3.52
C SER A 45 -17.38 -16.36 2.24
N ALA A 46 -17.22 -15.06 1.93
CA ALA A 46 -16.47 -14.62 0.76
C ALA A 46 -14.98 -14.97 0.87
N VAL A 47 -14.37 -14.75 2.04
CA VAL A 47 -12.98 -15.13 2.30
C VAL A 47 -12.80 -16.66 2.21
N ALA A 48 -13.73 -17.42 2.78
CA ALA A 48 -13.69 -18.88 2.75
C ALA A 48 -13.84 -19.46 1.33
N SER A 49 -14.71 -18.88 0.50
CA SER A 49 -14.93 -19.36 -0.87
C SER A 49 -13.80 -18.94 -1.83
N LEU A 50 -13.32 -17.70 -1.71
CA LEU A 50 -12.30 -17.14 -2.61
C LEU A 50 -10.88 -17.56 -2.23
N ARG A 51 -10.66 -17.90 -0.95
CA ARG A 51 -9.36 -18.28 -0.38
C ARG A 51 -8.22 -17.30 -0.73
N PRO A 52 -8.37 -15.99 -0.46
CA PRO A 52 -7.37 -15.01 -0.87
C PRO A 52 -6.07 -15.13 -0.06
N THR A 53 -4.97 -14.67 -0.65
CA THR A 53 -3.67 -14.52 0.05
C THR A 53 -3.56 -13.20 0.82
N MET A 54 -4.34 -12.21 0.40
CA MET A 54 -4.35 -10.85 0.95
C MET A 54 -5.77 -10.35 1.13
N ILE A 55 -6.01 -9.63 2.23
CA ILE A 55 -7.24 -8.89 2.47
C ILE A 55 -6.91 -7.42 2.76
N VAL A 56 -7.58 -6.50 2.07
CA VAL A 56 -7.42 -5.05 2.21
C VAL A 56 -8.75 -4.43 2.59
N GLY A 57 -8.79 -3.74 3.72
CA GLY A 57 -9.96 -3.08 4.26
C GLY A 57 -9.88 -1.58 4.01
N ALA A 58 -10.84 -1.02 3.28
CA ALA A 58 -10.90 0.41 2.99
C ALA A 58 -12.35 0.93 3.02
N ALA A 59 -13.18 0.36 3.91
CA ALA A 59 -14.63 0.61 3.94
C ALA A 59 -15.10 1.43 5.17
N ALA A 60 -14.16 1.84 6.03
CA ALA A 60 -14.43 2.48 7.33
C ALA A 60 -15.41 1.68 8.21
N GLN A 61 -15.36 0.34 8.11
CA GLN A 61 -16.16 -0.59 8.89
C GLN A 61 -15.29 -1.19 9.99
N PRO A 62 -15.35 -0.64 11.23
CA PRO A 62 -14.56 -1.18 12.32
C PRO A 62 -14.97 -2.62 12.62
N LYS A 63 -13.99 -3.46 12.99
CA LYS A 63 -14.18 -4.89 13.31
C LYS A 63 -14.68 -5.75 12.16
N ALA A 64 -14.60 -5.27 10.92
CA ALA A 64 -14.91 -6.09 9.74
C ALA A 64 -13.99 -7.30 9.65
N PHE A 65 -12.70 -7.16 9.99
CA PHE A 65 -11.74 -8.27 10.04
C PHE A 65 -11.79 -8.88 11.43
N ASN A 66 -12.91 -9.52 11.77
CA ASN A 66 -13.07 -10.17 13.06
C ASN A 66 -12.18 -11.42 13.19
N ARG A 67 -12.19 -12.02 14.39
CA ARG A 67 -11.40 -13.22 14.71
C ARG A 67 -11.56 -14.35 13.71
N GLN A 68 -12.79 -14.67 13.31
CA GLN A 68 -13.06 -15.76 12.38
C GLN A 68 -12.45 -15.49 11.00
N VAL A 69 -12.55 -14.24 10.51
CA VAL A 69 -11.94 -13.85 9.23
C VAL A 69 -10.43 -14.02 9.27
N ILE A 70 -9.76 -13.55 10.33
CA ILE A 70 -8.30 -13.63 10.46
C ILE A 70 -7.83 -15.09 10.66
N GLU A 71 -8.54 -15.87 11.47
CA GLU A 71 -8.23 -17.29 11.66
C GLU A 71 -8.37 -18.07 10.34
N VAL A 72 -9.43 -17.84 9.56
CA VAL A 72 -9.61 -18.45 8.24
C VAL A 72 -8.49 -18.03 7.27
N MET A 73 -8.14 -16.74 7.21
CA MET A 73 -7.00 -16.27 6.43
C MET A 73 -5.69 -16.99 6.80
N SER A 74 -5.49 -17.23 8.10
CA SER A 74 -4.27 -17.86 8.66
C SER A 74 -4.26 -19.38 8.54
N GLN A 75 -5.41 -20.02 8.32
CA GLN A 75 -5.51 -21.44 7.98
C GLN A 75 -5.19 -21.70 6.51
N MET A 76 -5.53 -20.75 5.62
CA MET A 76 -5.33 -20.89 4.18
C MET A 76 -3.93 -20.47 3.73
N ASN A 77 -3.28 -19.59 4.49
CA ASN A 77 -2.01 -18.99 4.13
C ASN A 77 -1.02 -19.12 5.29
N GLU A 78 0.23 -19.48 4.98
CA GLU A 78 1.31 -19.51 5.97
C GLU A 78 1.60 -18.11 6.54
N ARG A 79 1.51 -17.08 5.69
CA ARG A 79 1.76 -15.67 5.98
C ARG A 79 0.65 -14.80 5.38
N PRO A 80 -0.56 -14.74 5.97
CA PRO A 80 -1.66 -13.98 5.40
C PRO A 80 -1.35 -12.47 5.42
N ILE A 81 -1.62 -11.76 4.32
CA ILE A 81 -1.47 -10.31 4.27
C ILE A 81 -2.79 -9.66 4.72
N ILE A 82 -2.74 -8.84 5.78
CA ILE A 82 -3.91 -8.21 6.40
C ILE A 82 -3.68 -6.71 6.48
N PHE A 83 -4.30 -5.95 5.58
CA PHE A 83 -4.16 -4.49 5.53
C PHE A 83 -5.44 -3.80 5.99
N ALA A 84 -5.39 -3.13 7.14
CA ALA A 84 -6.53 -2.39 7.72
C ALA A 84 -6.36 -0.87 7.45
N MET A 85 -6.80 -0.42 6.27
CA MET A 85 -6.45 0.90 5.73
C MET A 85 -7.36 2.03 6.21
N SER A 86 -8.48 1.71 6.85
CA SER A 86 -9.44 2.72 7.27
C SER A 86 -8.91 3.63 8.37
N ASN A 87 -9.19 4.93 8.23
CA ASN A 87 -8.81 5.98 9.17
C ASN A 87 -10.05 6.64 9.81
N PRO A 88 -9.94 7.16 11.04
CA PRO A 88 -8.83 7.02 11.99
C PRO A 88 -8.81 5.62 12.63
N THR A 89 -7.97 5.37 13.65
CA THR A 89 -7.84 4.08 14.34
C THR A 89 -9.18 3.47 14.76
N SER A 90 -10.17 4.29 15.16
CA SER A 90 -11.53 3.82 15.54
C SER A 90 -12.36 3.26 14.38
N LYS A 91 -11.87 3.38 13.14
CA LYS A 91 -12.48 2.84 11.91
C LYS A 91 -11.66 1.71 11.28
N SER A 92 -10.53 1.36 11.87
CA SER A 92 -9.69 0.26 11.41
C SER A 92 -10.46 -1.06 11.42
N GLU A 93 -10.33 -1.86 10.36
CA GLU A 93 -11.05 -3.13 10.21
C GLU A 93 -10.68 -4.15 11.30
N CYS A 94 -9.44 -4.08 11.80
CA CYS A 94 -8.95 -4.71 13.03
C CYS A 94 -7.76 -3.89 13.56
N THR A 95 -7.33 -4.16 14.78
CA THR A 95 -6.09 -3.63 15.35
C THR A 95 -4.89 -4.52 15.01
N ALA A 96 -3.67 -3.99 15.17
CA ALA A 96 -2.46 -4.80 15.04
C ALA A 96 -2.43 -5.97 16.04
N GLU A 97 -2.86 -5.73 17.28
CA GLU A 97 -2.91 -6.77 18.33
C GLU A 97 -3.86 -7.89 17.94
N GLU A 98 -5.05 -7.57 17.46
CA GLU A 98 -6.02 -8.54 16.95
C GLU A 98 -5.46 -9.33 15.76
N ALA A 99 -4.85 -8.65 14.78
CA ALA A 99 -4.29 -9.29 13.60
C ALA A 99 -3.16 -10.29 13.96
N TYR A 100 -2.22 -9.89 14.81
CA TYR A 100 -1.12 -10.77 15.21
C TYR A 100 -1.61 -11.88 16.16
N THR A 101 -2.49 -11.59 17.12
CA THR A 101 -2.98 -12.59 18.06
C THR A 101 -3.80 -13.67 17.36
N TRP A 102 -4.77 -13.28 16.53
CA TRP A 102 -5.66 -14.23 15.86
C TRP A 102 -4.99 -14.99 14.71
N SER A 103 -3.85 -14.50 14.22
CA SER A 103 -3.01 -15.22 13.24
C SER A 103 -1.86 -16.00 13.86
N LEU A 104 -1.70 -15.99 15.19
CA LEU A 104 -0.56 -16.59 15.89
C LEU A 104 0.79 -16.06 15.39
N GLY A 105 0.88 -14.73 15.21
CA GLY A 105 2.08 -14.02 14.74
C GLY A 105 2.37 -14.16 13.25
N LYS A 106 1.54 -14.87 12.48
CA LYS A 106 1.77 -15.14 11.04
C LYS A 106 1.45 -13.97 10.12
N ALA A 107 0.55 -13.07 10.54
CA ALA A 107 0.08 -12.00 9.69
C ALA A 107 1.20 -11.05 9.24
N VAL A 108 1.19 -10.69 7.97
CA VAL A 108 1.88 -9.51 7.45
C VAL A 108 0.90 -8.35 7.53
N PHE A 109 1.06 -7.50 8.53
CA PHE A 109 0.08 -6.48 8.87
C PHE A 109 0.57 -5.06 8.55
N ALA A 110 -0.33 -4.26 7.96
CA ALA A 110 -0.18 -2.82 7.85
C ALA A 110 -1.52 -2.13 8.04
N SER A 111 -1.49 -0.85 8.40
CA SER A 111 -2.70 -0.08 8.64
C SER A 111 -2.61 1.37 8.15
N GLY A 112 -3.75 2.00 7.93
CA GLY A 112 -3.80 3.43 7.58
C GLY A 112 -3.43 4.33 8.76
N SER A 113 -3.84 3.94 9.97
CA SER A 113 -3.55 4.63 11.23
C SER A 113 -2.46 3.91 12.03
N PRO A 114 -1.67 4.63 12.86
CA PRO A 114 -0.57 4.01 13.60
C PRO A 114 -1.08 3.11 14.73
N PHE A 115 -0.36 2.01 14.97
CA PHE A 115 -0.51 1.13 16.13
C PHE A 115 0.84 0.95 16.82
N SER A 116 0.80 0.70 18.13
CA SER A 116 1.98 0.35 18.91
C SER A 116 2.55 -1.01 18.49
N PRO A 117 3.86 -1.27 18.73
CA PRO A 117 4.43 -2.61 18.61
C PRO A 117 3.67 -3.65 19.45
N VAL A 118 3.63 -4.89 18.95
CA VAL A 118 2.92 -6.02 19.60
C VAL A 118 3.89 -7.18 19.76
N THR A 119 3.96 -7.76 20.96
CA THR A 119 4.80 -8.93 21.23
C THR A 119 3.96 -10.20 21.31
N ILE A 120 4.20 -11.17 20.43
CA ILE A 120 3.59 -12.50 20.43
C ILE A 120 4.70 -13.54 20.59
N ASP A 121 4.57 -14.45 21.56
CA ASP A 121 5.53 -15.54 21.81
C ASP A 121 7.00 -15.09 21.89
N GLY A 122 7.25 -13.91 22.46
CA GLY A 122 8.58 -13.32 22.62
C GLY A 122 9.12 -12.60 21.37
N ILE A 123 8.37 -12.58 20.27
CA ILE A 123 8.71 -11.84 19.05
C ILE A 123 7.93 -10.52 19.03
N THR A 124 8.65 -9.40 18.95
CA THR A 124 8.04 -8.07 18.81
C THR A 124 7.85 -7.72 17.33
N HIS A 125 6.60 -7.55 16.94
CA HIS A 125 6.19 -7.06 15.62
C HIS A 125 5.96 -5.55 15.67
N VAL A 126 6.52 -4.82 14.71
CA VAL A 126 6.31 -3.38 14.58
C VAL A 126 5.44 -3.11 13.35
N PRO A 127 4.12 -2.87 13.51
CA PRO A 127 3.22 -2.73 12.38
C PRO A 127 3.56 -1.48 11.55
N GLY A 128 3.61 -1.66 10.22
CA GLY A 128 3.83 -0.56 9.29
C GLY A 128 2.57 0.31 9.13
N GLN A 129 2.75 1.61 9.01
CA GLN A 129 1.67 2.51 8.62
C GLN A 129 1.72 2.74 7.10
N CYS A 130 0.70 2.32 6.37
CA CYS A 130 0.57 2.57 4.93
C CYS A 130 0.04 3.99 4.70
N ASN A 131 0.92 4.97 4.83
CA ASN A 131 0.59 6.39 4.74
C ASN A 131 0.99 7.00 3.39
N ASN A 132 0.10 7.81 2.81
CA ASN A 132 0.38 8.54 1.56
C ASN A 132 1.60 9.49 1.67
N ALA A 133 2.01 9.85 2.89
CA ALA A 133 3.22 10.61 3.16
C ALA A 133 4.49 9.97 2.59
N TYR A 134 4.51 8.65 2.34
CA TYR A 134 5.63 8.01 1.64
C TYR A 134 5.73 8.39 0.17
N LEU A 135 4.60 8.52 -0.53
CA LEU A 135 4.60 8.67 -1.99
C LEU A 135 4.48 10.12 -2.44
N PHE A 136 3.51 10.88 -1.90
CA PHE A 136 3.19 12.20 -2.44
C PHE A 136 4.36 13.19 -2.47
N PRO A 137 5.22 13.30 -1.42
CA PRO A 137 6.36 14.21 -1.46
C PRO A 137 7.39 13.85 -2.53
N GLY A 138 7.74 12.56 -2.63
CA GLY A 138 8.71 12.08 -3.62
C GLY A 138 8.19 12.21 -5.06
N ILE A 139 6.94 11.82 -5.31
CA ILE A 139 6.30 11.98 -6.63
C ILE A 139 6.27 13.47 -7.01
N GLY A 140 5.84 14.34 -6.10
CA GLY A 140 5.78 15.78 -6.35
C GLY A 140 7.16 16.36 -6.66
N LEU A 141 8.18 16.02 -5.88
CA LEU A 141 9.55 16.45 -6.11
C LEU A 141 10.07 16.00 -7.49
N GLY A 142 9.89 14.71 -7.83
CA GLY A 142 10.34 14.17 -9.12
C GLY A 142 9.68 14.87 -10.31
N VAL A 143 8.35 15.04 -10.25
CA VAL A 143 7.56 15.74 -11.28
C VAL A 143 8.00 17.19 -11.46
N ILE A 144 8.22 17.92 -10.35
CA ILE A 144 8.65 19.31 -10.39
C ILE A 144 10.08 19.42 -10.93
N ALA A 145 11.00 18.57 -10.46
CA ALA A 145 12.42 18.63 -10.81
C ALA A 145 12.64 18.37 -12.31
N CYS A 146 11.93 17.42 -12.91
CA CYS A 146 12.04 17.15 -14.36
C CYS A 146 11.03 17.95 -15.23
N ALA A 147 10.21 18.80 -14.60
CA ALA A 147 9.13 19.54 -15.24
C ALA A 147 8.23 18.62 -16.12
N ALA A 148 7.71 17.55 -15.52
CA ALA A 148 6.85 16.60 -16.21
C ALA A 148 5.49 17.22 -16.58
N ARG A 149 4.99 16.95 -17.79
CA ARG A 149 3.70 17.48 -18.26
C ARG A 149 2.48 16.78 -17.66
N SER A 150 2.64 15.52 -17.31
CA SER A 150 1.60 14.69 -16.72
C SER A 150 2.22 13.56 -15.91
N VAL A 151 1.49 13.05 -14.92
CA VAL A 151 1.86 11.87 -14.15
C VAL A 151 1.20 10.64 -14.79
N THR A 152 1.99 9.62 -15.08
CA THR A 152 1.51 8.36 -15.69
C THR A 152 1.44 7.24 -14.64
N ASP A 153 0.67 6.19 -14.93
CA ASP A 153 0.59 5.01 -14.05
C ASP A 153 1.97 4.36 -13.84
N GLU A 154 2.85 4.39 -14.84
CA GLU A 154 4.21 3.86 -14.74
C GLU A 154 5.08 4.67 -13.77
N MET A 155 4.90 6.00 -13.72
CA MET A 155 5.58 6.84 -12.73
C MET A 155 5.11 6.50 -11.31
N ILE A 156 3.81 6.25 -11.12
CA ILE A 156 3.27 5.81 -9.82
C ILE A 156 3.78 4.42 -9.45
N PHE A 157 3.85 3.50 -10.41
CA PHE A 157 4.39 2.16 -10.21
C PHE A 157 5.88 2.21 -9.82
N SER A 158 6.68 3.04 -10.51
CA SER A 158 8.09 3.25 -10.21
C SER A 158 8.30 3.87 -8.82
N ALA A 159 7.43 4.81 -8.42
CA ALA A 159 7.41 5.34 -7.06
C ALA A 159 7.14 4.26 -6.00
N ALA A 160 6.14 3.40 -6.24
CA ALA A 160 5.82 2.30 -5.33
C ALA A 160 6.97 1.27 -5.21
N LYS A 161 7.66 1.00 -6.33
CA LYS A 161 8.84 0.12 -6.35
C LYS A 161 10.01 0.73 -5.57
N ALA A 162 10.31 2.01 -5.80
CA ALA A 162 11.35 2.71 -5.04
C ALA A 162 11.07 2.71 -3.53
N LEU A 163 9.80 2.90 -3.12
CA LEU A 163 9.41 2.78 -1.71
C LEU A 163 9.65 1.37 -1.15
N ALA A 164 9.32 0.33 -1.92
CA ALA A 164 9.55 -1.05 -1.50
C ALA A 164 11.06 -1.35 -1.34
N ASP A 165 11.89 -0.87 -2.27
CA ASP A 165 13.35 -1.05 -2.25
C ASP A 165 14.02 -0.35 -1.05
N GLU A 166 13.41 0.72 -0.52
CA GLU A 166 13.88 1.41 0.69
C GLU A 166 13.55 0.68 2.01
N THR A 167 12.68 -0.35 1.96
CA THR A 167 12.34 -1.20 3.11
C THR A 167 13.43 -2.25 3.31
N SER A 168 14.25 -2.09 4.34
CA SER A 168 15.40 -2.97 4.55
C SER A 168 14.99 -4.37 4.99
N GLY A 169 15.87 -5.37 4.79
CA GLY A 169 15.67 -6.71 5.32
C GLY A 169 15.50 -6.75 6.85
N ASN A 170 16.13 -5.82 7.57
CA ASN A 170 15.94 -5.66 9.01
C ASN A 170 14.52 -5.14 9.34
N ASP A 171 14.00 -4.18 8.57
CA ASP A 171 12.62 -3.70 8.73
C ASP A 171 11.62 -4.84 8.52
N ILE A 172 11.81 -5.62 7.44
CA ILE A 172 11.00 -6.81 7.14
C ILE A 172 11.09 -7.84 8.27
N GLY A 173 12.29 -8.08 8.81
CA GLY A 173 12.53 -8.98 9.94
C GLY A 173 11.79 -8.57 11.23
N GLN A 174 11.49 -7.28 11.40
CA GLN A 174 10.67 -6.75 12.50
C GLN A 174 9.16 -6.75 12.19
N GLY A 175 8.74 -7.28 11.04
CA GLY A 175 7.35 -7.27 10.60
C GLY A 175 6.89 -5.95 9.96
N ARG A 176 7.80 -5.02 9.66
CA ARG A 176 7.47 -3.79 8.93
C ARG A 176 7.39 -4.10 7.44
N VAL A 177 6.43 -3.48 6.75
CA VAL A 177 6.32 -3.52 5.29
C VAL A 177 6.60 -2.15 4.63
N PHE A 178 7.06 -1.19 5.44
CA PHE A 178 7.48 0.15 5.03
C PHE A 178 8.74 0.55 5.81
N PRO A 179 9.61 1.42 5.27
CA PRO A 179 10.75 1.93 6.01
C PRO A 179 10.30 2.79 7.21
N PRO A 180 11.16 3.05 8.20
CA PRO A 180 10.83 3.97 9.29
C PRO A 180 10.56 5.40 8.78
N LEU A 181 9.52 6.06 9.33
CA LEU A 181 9.18 7.46 8.97
C LEU A 181 10.31 8.46 9.25
N THR A 182 11.26 8.15 10.13
CA THR A 182 12.44 8.99 10.36
C THR A 182 13.33 9.12 9.10
N ARG A 183 13.24 8.17 8.16
CA ARG A 183 13.95 8.19 6.87
C ARG A 183 13.15 8.82 5.74
N ILE A 184 12.00 9.46 6.02
CA ILE A 184 11.05 9.89 4.99
C ILE A 184 11.65 10.83 3.93
N ARG A 185 12.64 11.68 4.29
CA ARG A 185 13.33 12.56 3.34
C ARG A 185 14.20 11.76 2.36
N GLU A 186 14.92 10.75 2.84
CA GLU A 186 15.74 9.86 2.00
C GLU A 186 14.84 9.07 1.06
N VAL A 187 13.74 8.51 1.59
CA VAL A 187 12.74 7.77 0.81
C VAL A 187 12.10 8.66 -0.26
N SER A 188 11.78 9.92 0.08
CA SER A 188 11.22 10.88 -0.88
C SER A 188 12.21 11.20 -2.01
N ALA A 189 13.51 11.29 -1.70
CA ALA A 189 14.54 11.51 -2.71
C ALA A 189 14.68 10.31 -3.67
N ALA A 190 14.68 9.08 -3.14
CA ALA A 190 14.74 7.86 -3.95
C ALA A 190 13.51 7.72 -4.86
N ILE A 191 12.32 8.01 -4.34
CA ILE A 191 11.08 8.03 -5.13
C ILE A 191 11.14 9.12 -6.20
N ALA A 192 11.59 10.33 -5.86
CA ALA A 192 11.70 11.42 -6.82
C ALA A 192 12.67 11.12 -7.96
N GLU A 193 13.80 10.48 -7.64
CA GLU A 193 14.77 9.98 -8.63
C GLU A 193 14.08 9.00 -9.59
N ALA A 194 13.43 7.95 -9.08
CA ALA A 194 12.74 6.96 -9.90
C ALA A 194 11.63 7.58 -10.77
N VAL A 195 10.82 8.47 -10.20
CA VAL A 195 9.73 9.16 -10.91
C VAL A 195 10.27 10.05 -12.03
N ALA A 196 11.35 10.79 -11.76
CA ALA A 196 11.97 11.65 -12.77
C ALA A 196 12.60 10.82 -13.90
N GLU A 197 13.31 9.72 -13.56
CA GLU A 197 13.84 8.76 -14.53
C GLU A 197 12.76 8.26 -15.49
N THR A 198 11.66 7.74 -14.96
CA THR A 198 10.52 7.26 -15.75
C THR A 198 9.91 8.38 -16.61
N ALA A 199 9.83 9.60 -16.09
CA ALA A 199 9.30 10.74 -16.85
C ALA A 199 10.17 11.09 -18.06
N TRP A 200 11.50 11.04 -17.94
CA TRP A 200 12.40 11.23 -19.08
C TRP A 200 12.29 10.09 -20.09
N GLU A 201 12.25 8.85 -19.63
CA GLU A 201 12.12 7.67 -20.49
C GLU A 201 10.83 7.67 -21.32
N GLN A 202 9.72 8.14 -20.73
CA GLN A 202 8.42 8.25 -21.40
C GLN A 202 8.25 9.55 -22.19
N GLY A 203 9.26 10.42 -22.23
CA GLY A 203 9.18 11.73 -22.91
C GLY A 203 8.17 12.70 -22.27
N MET A 204 7.82 12.50 -21.00
CA MET A 204 6.91 13.35 -20.23
C MET A 204 7.62 14.56 -19.63
N ALA A 205 8.91 14.43 -19.32
CA ALA A 205 9.76 15.50 -18.79
C ALA A 205 10.12 16.53 -19.87
N THR A 206 10.16 17.81 -19.48
CA THR A 206 10.55 18.91 -20.38
C THR A 206 11.89 19.54 -20.04
N ALA A 207 12.37 19.36 -18.80
CA ALA A 207 13.73 19.72 -18.43
C ALA A 207 14.72 18.70 -19.02
N PRO A 208 15.94 19.11 -19.43
CA PRO A 208 16.97 18.18 -19.90
C PRO A 208 17.36 17.22 -18.77
N LYS A 209 17.60 15.94 -19.11
CA LYS A 209 18.07 14.95 -18.13
C LYS A 209 19.49 15.32 -17.67
N PRO A 210 19.75 15.48 -16.37
CA PRO A 210 21.09 15.73 -15.85
C PRO A 210 21.97 14.48 -16.01
N ALA A 211 23.29 14.65 -15.89
CA ALA A 211 24.22 13.52 -15.91
C ALA A 211 24.06 12.62 -14.66
N ASP A 212 23.77 13.22 -13.51
CA ASP A 212 23.52 12.52 -12.24
C ASP A 212 22.15 12.96 -11.69
N VAL A 213 21.15 12.10 -11.86
CA VAL A 213 19.77 12.37 -11.42
C VAL A 213 19.68 12.43 -9.90
N LYS A 214 20.43 11.57 -9.19
CA LYS A 214 20.39 11.50 -7.73
C LYS A 214 20.90 12.79 -7.10
N VAL A 215 22.03 13.30 -7.57
CA VAL A 215 22.58 14.58 -7.12
C VAL A 215 21.61 15.71 -7.48
N PHE A 216 21.12 15.74 -8.71
CA PHE A 216 20.15 16.74 -9.16
C PHE A 216 18.90 16.80 -8.28
N ILE A 217 18.28 15.66 -7.96
CA ILE A 217 17.10 15.61 -7.09
C ILE A 217 17.42 16.17 -5.69
N ARG A 218 18.56 15.79 -5.11
CA ARG A 218 18.97 16.28 -3.78
C ARG A 218 19.20 17.79 -3.76
N GLU A 219 19.79 18.35 -4.82
CA GLU A 219 19.98 19.81 -4.95
C GLU A 219 18.64 20.57 -5.07
N HIS A 220 17.56 19.91 -5.48
CA HIS A 220 16.21 20.48 -5.53
C HIS A 220 15.45 20.35 -4.20
N MET A 221 16.00 19.64 -3.21
CA MET A 221 15.36 19.51 -1.90
C MET A 221 15.57 20.78 -1.06
N TYR A 222 14.53 21.18 -0.33
CA TYR A 222 14.63 22.27 0.64
C TYR A 222 15.49 21.87 1.84
N GLU A 223 16.54 22.63 2.10
CA GLU A 223 17.34 22.53 3.31
C GLU A 223 16.87 23.54 4.37
N PRO A 224 16.50 23.09 5.59
CA PRO A 224 15.97 23.93 6.65
C PRO A 224 17.07 24.73 7.37
N GLU A 225 17.91 25.42 6.60
CA GLU A 225 19.01 26.25 7.09
C GLU A 225 18.75 27.73 6.77
N TYR A 226 19.12 28.62 7.69
CA TYR A 226 19.07 30.05 7.42
C TYR A 226 20.12 30.42 6.38
N LYS A 227 19.67 31.03 5.28
CA LYS A 227 20.58 31.58 4.27
C LYS A 227 21.13 32.92 4.75
N ASN A 228 22.43 33.13 4.54
CA ASN A 228 23.00 34.47 4.67
C ASN A 228 22.62 35.30 3.43
N TYR A 229 22.08 36.49 3.65
CA TYR A 229 21.68 37.44 2.62
C TYR A 229 22.53 38.72 2.62
N VAL A 230 23.58 38.74 3.45
CA VAL A 230 24.56 39.84 3.59
C VAL A 230 25.86 39.47 2.90
#